data_AF-A0A1H8P4D9-F1
#
_entry.id   AF-A0A1H8P4D9-F1
#
_cell.length_a   1.000
_cell.length_b   1.000
_cell.length_c   1.000
_cell.angle_alpha   90.00
_cell.angle_beta   90.00
_cell.angle_gamma   90.00
#
_symmetry.space_group_name_H-M   'P 1'
#
loop_
_entity.id
_entity.type
_entity.pdbx_description
1 polymer ?
#
loop_
_entity_poly.entity_id
_entity_poly.type
_entity_poly.pdbx_seq_one_letter_code
_entity_poly.pdbx_strand_id
1 'polypeptide(L)'
;MTDDRRSRRALLRSGVAAGTLLLAGCSGNESTGTPTPSGPLGGTEPRTTTGDGRTDEDEPTDDSERPSVVVGQRVLRESIGFLVEGTTRYGKLPGPGQAPDGREYLVVVLSVKNRGDEAIEMGDLNAFRLTDSDGTTRERVDLVTQTGSQFTEGLLVPGETIRGFVAFEVARASTGWTFVVDIESLETDLERVSVDLDADPQQPDALFRQSLRVPVNEVGDSVTAADLTVTVPEVRTADSVGRSRAGEGQEFLLPTVRVDNGKDRTAYLGLTGQTLLTGPRGTPQALDLGVQQQLDGAFPLNPNVEPGEHVEGEIPYLVDTGASPLYFAFDFTTSGAERKPIWQLR
;
A
#
# COMPACT_ATOMS: atom_id res chain seq x y z
N MET A 1 23.28 0.82 15.44
CA MET A 1 22.24 1.30 16.38
C MET A 1 21.65 2.68 16.01
N THR A 2 22.12 3.32 14.94
CA THR A 2 21.60 4.59 14.38
C THR A 2 20.65 4.42 13.18
N ASP A 3 20.44 3.17 12.75
CA ASP A 3 19.72 2.84 11.51
C ASP A 3 18.20 3.03 11.61
N ASP A 4 17.61 2.78 12.78
CA ASP A 4 16.14 2.67 12.89
C ASP A 4 15.43 4.03 12.81
N ARG A 5 16.00 5.09 13.41
CA ARG A 5 15.47 6.46 13.26
C ARG A 5 15.70 7.03 11.85
N ARG A 6 16.76 6.60 11.16
CA ARG A 6 17.00 6.97 9.76
C ARG A 6 15.98 6.29 8.85
N SER A 7 15.67 5.01 9.06
CA SER A 7 14.67 4.28 8.27
C SER A 7 13.26 4.88 8.33
N ARG A 8 12.80 5.33 9.52
CA ARG A 8 11.47 5.97 9.66
C ARG A 8 11.38 7.32 8.94
N ARG A 9 12.46 8.12 8.98
CA ARG A 9 12.55 9.36 8.20
C ARG A 9 12.79 9.08 6.73
N ALA A 10 13.49 8.00 6.38
CA ALA A 10 13.78 7.61 5.00
C ALA A 10 12.50 7.23 4.25
N LEU A 11 11.60 6.42 4.83
CA LEU A 11 10.29 6.08 4.24
C LEU A 11 9.49 7.30 3.73
N LEU A 12 9.60 8.44 4.43
CA LEU A 12 8.90 9.67 4.06
C LEU A 12 9.81 10.67 3.33
N ARG A 13 11.13 10.46 3.31
CA ARG A 13 12.12 11.29 2.59
C ARG A 13 12.47 10.74 1.21
N SER A 14 12.35 9.44 0.96
CA SER A 14 12.44 8.85 -0.38
C SER A 14 11.33 9.37 -1.32
N GLY A 15 10.34 10.10 -0.78
CA GLY A 15 9.36 10.87 -1.54
C GLY A 15 9.78 12.30 -1.93
N VAL A 16 11.02 12.74 -1.66
CA VAL A 16 11.53 14.05 -2.10
C VAL A 16 12.28 13.90 -3.42
N ALA A 17 11.66 13.29 -4.43
CA ALA A 17 12.04 13.56 -5.81
C ALA A 17 11.36 14.89 -6.20
N ALA A 18 12.11 15.99 -6.08
CA ALA A 18 11.63 17.34 -6.32
C ALA A 18 11.29 17.55 -7.81
N GLY A 19 10.05 17.25 -8.19
CA GLY A 19 9.42 17.68 -9.44
C GLY A 19 8.27 18.63 -9.16
N THR A 20 8.53 19.94 -9.07
CA THR A 20 7.48 20.97 -9.12
C THR A 20 6.77 20.91 -10.47
N LEU A 21 5.67 20.17 -10.57
CA LEU A 21 4.74 20.27 -11.68
C LEU A 21 3.80 21.46 -11.43
N LEU A 22 4.05 22.56 -12.15
CA LEU A 22 3.13 23.69 -12.26
C LEU A 22 2.00 23.27 -13.22
N LEU A 23 0.88 22.78 -12.67
CA LEU A 23 -0.35 22.63 -13.44
C LEU A 23 -1.03 23.99 -13.56
N ALA A 24 -1.01 24.57 -14.77
CA ALA A 24 -1.79 25.75 -15.11
C ALA A 24 -3.27 25.34 -15.25
N GLY A 25 -4.11 25.79 -14.31
CA GLY A 25 -5.56 25.61 -14.35
C GLY A 25 -6.24 26.69 -15.21
N CYS A 26 -6.97 26.26 -16.24
CA CYS A 26 -7.99 27.08 -16.90
C CYS A 26 -9.33 26.87 -16.19
N SER A 27 -9.84 27.95 -15.61
CA SER A 27 -11.15 28.06 -14.98
C SER A 27 -12.24 28.45 -15.99
N GLY A 28 -13.45 27.95 -15.80
CA GLY A 28 -14.70 28.54 -16.30
C GLY A 28 -15.78 27.48 -16.53
N ASN A 29 -17.06 27.67 -16.24
CA ASN A 29 -17.83 28.72 -15.55
C ASN A 29 -19.23 28.11 -15.26
N GLU A 30 -19.91 28.57 -14.20
CA GLU A 30 -21.22 28.13 -13.69
C GLU A 30 -22.40 28.20 -14.68
N SER A 31 -23.49 27.44 -14.41
CA SER A 31 -24.86 27.99 -14.29
C SER A 31 -25.94 26.96 -13.86
N THR A 32 -26.49 27.19 -12.66
CA THR A 32 -27.91 27.20 -12.22
C THR A 32 -28.96 26.18 -12.72
N GLY A 33 -29.67 25.56 -11.76
CA GLY A 33 -31.03 25.04 -11.96
C GLY A 33 -31.68 24.41 -10.72
N THR A 34 -32.57 25.13 -10.03
CA THR A 34 -33.68 24.65 -9.16
C THR A 34 -34.71 25.80 -9.19
N PRO A 35 -36.05 25.64 -9.06
CA PRO A 35 -36.81 24.55 -8.40
C PRO A 35 -38.13 24.13 -9.11
N THR A 36 -38.83 23.10 -8.63
CA THR A 36 -40.33 23.06 -8.66
C THR A 36 -40.88 22.12 -7.58
N PRO A 37 -41.92 22.53 -6.82
CA PRO A 37 -42.58 21.75 -5.77
C PRO A 37 -43.84 21.01 -6.27
N SER A 38 -44.26 19.95 -5.59
CA SER A 38 -45.64 19.43 -5.60
C SER A 38 -45.90 18.51 -4.40
N GLY A 39 -46.86 18.89 -3.53
CA GLY A 39 -47.69 17.92 -2.79
C GLY A 39 -48.95 17.58 -3.62
N PRO A 40 -50.03 16.96 -3.07
CA PRO A 40 -50.25 16.57 -1.67
C PRO A 40 -51.05 15.23 -1.46
N LEU A 41 -51.39 14.94 -0.19
CA LEU A 41 -52.55 14.19 0.37
C LEU A 41 -52.54 12.65 0.61
N GLY A 42 -53.00 12.30 1.82
CA GLY A 42 -53.57 11.00 2.26
C GLY A 42 -52.62 10.20 3.17
N GLY A 43 -52.82 10.00 4.48
CA GLY A 43 -54.03 9.81 5.28
C GLY A 43 -54.30 8.30 5.47
N THR A 44 -53.99 7.72 6.64
CA THR A 44 -54.77 6.69 7.39
C THR A 44 -53.92 6.02 8.50
N GLU A 45 -54.37 6.26 9.74
CA GLU A 45 -54.41 5.47 11.00
C GLU A 45 -53.29 4.52 11.51
N PRO A 46 -53.10 4.46 12.85
CA PRO A 46 -52.07 3.66 13.51
C PRO A 46 -52.55 2.23 13.81
N ARG A 47 -51.68 1.25 13.56
CA ARG A 47 -51.86 -0.13 14.04
C ARG A 47 -50.84 -0.42 15.13
N THR A 48 -51.33 -0.48 16.36
CA THR A 48 -50.65 -1.00 17.55
C THR A 48 -50.47 -2.50 17.38
N THR A 49 -49.23 -2.96 17.32
CA THR A 49 -48.89 -4.39 17.40
C THR A 49 -48.13 -4.62 18.71
N THR A 50 -48.80 -5.31 19.62
CA THR A 50 -48.27 -5.84 20.87
C THR A 50 -47.09 -6.77 20.57
N GLY A 51 -45.89 -6.34 20.95
CA GLY A 51 -44.65 -7.14 20.86
C GLY A 51 -44.51 -7.99 22.11
N ASP A 52 -44.58 -9.29 21.89
CA ASP A 52 -44.41 -10.37 22.86
C ASP A 52 -42.99 -10.37 23.42
N GLY A 53 -42.87 -10.44 24.74
CA GLY A 53 -41.61 -10.46 25.46
C GLY A 53 -40.92 -11.81 25.27
N ARG A 54 -39.93 -11.84 24.38
CA ARG A 54 -38.94 -12.91 24.33
C ARG A 54 -37.64 -12.37 24.90
N THR A 55 -37.33 -12.83 26.09
CA THR A 55 -36.03 -12.66 26.73
C THR A 55 -35.04 -13.49 25.89
N ASP A 56 -34.36 -12.85 24.95
CA ASP A 56 -33.18 -13.43 24.33
C ASP A 56 -32.09 -13.43 25.42
N GLU A 57 -31.82 -14.62 25.92
CA GLU A 57 -30.65 -14.89 26.74
C GLU A 57 -29.42 -14.55 25.89
N ASP A 58 -28.74 -13.47 26.26
CA ASP A 58 -27.40 -13.13 25.79
C ASP A 58 -26.49 -14.35 26.00
N GLU A 59 -26.33 -15.16 24.96
CA GLU A 59 -25.18 -16.05 24.87
C GLU A 59 -23.94 -15.15 24.91
N PRO A 60 -22.98 -15.40 25.82
CA PRO A 60 -21.74 -14.67 25.80
C PRO A 60 -21.11 -14.95 24.44
N THR A 61 -21.06 -13.93 23.59
CA THR A 61 -20.18 -13.93 22.43
C THR A 61 -18.79 -14.11 22.98
N ASP A 62 -18.27 -15.32 22.79
CA ASP A 62 -16.92 -15.72 23.11
C ASP A 62 -16.00 -14.75 22.39
N ASP A 63 -15.53 -13.70 23.09
CA ASP A 63 -14.58 -12.67 22.63
C ASP A 63 -13.17 -13.30 22.58
N SER A 64 -13.12 -14.48 21.98
CA SER A 64 -11.99 -15.38 21.90
C SER A 64 -10.89 -14.73 21.06
N GLU A 65 -9.78 -14.47 21.74
CA GLU A 65 -8.44 -14.26 21.18
C GLU A 65 -8.23 -13.08 20.22
N ARG A 66 -8.74 -11.88 20.56
CA ARG A 66 -8.25 -10.63 19.96
C ARG A 66 -6.94 -10.19 20.65
N PRO A 67 -5.74 -10.39 20.06
CA PRO A 67 -4.51 -9.93 20.67
C PRO A 67 -4.52 -8.41 20.81
N SER A 68 -4.42 -7.93 22.05
CA SER A 68 -4.03 -6.55 22.36
C SER A 68 -2.52 -6.52 22.56
N VAL A 69 -1.83 -5.75 21.73
CA VAL A 69 -0.36 -5.61 21.75
C VAL A 69 0.03 -4.14 21.79
N VAL A 70 1.33 -3.86 21.96
CA VAL A 70 1.87 -2.50 21.91
C VAL A 70 2.79 -2.33 20.70
N VAL A 71 3.13 -1.08 20.37
CA VAL A 71 4.12 -0.76 19.32
C VAL A 71 5.42 -1.54 19.55
N GLY A 72 5.94 -2.17 18.50
CA GLY A 72 7.16 -2.98 18.51
C GLY A 72 6.96 -4.45 18.88
N GLN A 73 5.78 -4.84 19.36
CA GLN A 73 5.45 -6.24 19.61
C GLN A 73 4.96 -6.92 18.34
N ARG A 74 5.49 -8.13 18.05
CA ARG A 74 5.06 -8.94 16.91
C ARG A 74 3.84 -9.77 17.28
N VAL A 75 2.83 -9.76 16.40
CA VAL A 75 1.75 -10.74 16.40
C VAL A 75 2.13 -11.82 15.40
N LEU A 76 2.23 -13.05 15.89
CA LEU A 76 2.69 -14.19 15.12
C LEU A 76 1.59 -15.26 15.13
N ARG A 77 1.07 -15.54 13.94
CA ARG A 77 0.09 -16.58 13.64
C ARG A 77 0.66 -17.56 12.61
N GLU A 78 -0.04 -18.66 12.34
CA GLU A 78 0.52 -19.71 11.48
C GLU A 78 0.76 -19.16 10.07
N SER A 79 -0.26 -18.52 9.50
CA SER A 79 -0.24 -18.01 8.13
C SER A 79 0.34 -16.60 8.00
N ILE A 80 0.29 -15.79 9.06
CA ILE A 80 0.60 -14.36 9.00
C ILE A 80 1.44 -13.87 10.18
N GLY A 81 2.31 -12.89 9.90
CA GLY A 81 3.02 -12.11 10.91
C GLY A 81 2.69 -10.63 10.75
N PHE A 82 2.42 -9.95 11.86
CA PHE A 82 2.05 -8.54 11.88
C PHE A 82 2.87 -7.77 12.93
N LEU A 83 3.28 -6.55 12.60
CA LEU A 83 4.08 -5.69 13.46
C LEU A 83 3.80 -4.22 13.17
N VAL A 84 3.36 -3.47 14.18
CA VAL A 84 3.47 -2.00 14.16
C VAL A 84 4.86 -1.61 14.63
N GLU A 85 5.66 -1.04 13.74
CA GLU A 85 7.05 -0.68 14.03
C GLU A 85 7.16 0.66 14.77
N GLY A 86 6.19 1.55 14.55
CA GLY A 86 6.21 2.86 15.17
C GLY A 86 5.16 3.82 14.63
N THR A 87 5.03 4.94 15.32
CA THR A 87 4.14 6.03 14.97
C THR A 87 4.90 7.34 14.86
N THR A 88 4.42 8.29 14.06
CA THR A 88 4.95 9.65 14.02
C THR A 88 3.85 10.64 13.64
N ARG A 89 3.83 11.80 14.30
CA ARG A 89 2.91 12.90 13.99
C ARG A 89 3.54 13.86 12.97
N TYR A 90 2.73 14.34 12.03
CA TYR A 90 3.14 15.33 11.03
C TYR A 90 2.08 16.43 10.90
N GLY A 91 2.49 17.70 11.01
CA GLY A 91 1.63 18.83 10.64
C GLY A 91 1.43 18.99 9.12
N LYS A 92 2.31 18.37 8.32
CA LYS A 92 2.28 18.35 6.86
C LYS A 92 2.95 17.08 6.35
N LEU A 93 2.33 16.41 5.39
CA LEU A 93 2.92 15.27 4.70
C LEU A 93 3.68 15.73 3.43
N PRO A 94 4.64 14.93 2.93
CA PRO A 94 5.22 15.16 1.61
C PRO A 94 4.11 15.18 0.54
N GLY A 95 4.10 16.19 -0.33
CA GLY A 95 3.04 16.42 -1.33
C GLY A 95 2.09 17.58 -0.99
N PRO A 96 0.96 17.72 -1.70
CA PRO A 96 0.08 18.89 -1.58
C PRO A 96 -0.80 18.93 -0.32
N GLY A 97 -0.75 17.93 0.57
CA GLY A 97 -1.61 17.87 1.75
C GLY A 97 -1.03 18.53 3.00
N GLN A 98 -1.49 19.73 3.34
CA GLN A 98 -1.39 20.24 4.71
C GLN A 98 -2.55 19.69 5.54
N ALA A 99 -2.27 19.26 6.77
CA ALA A 99 -3.35 18.84 7.66
C ALA A 99 -4.31 20.02 7.89
N PRO A 100 -5.64 19.79 8.00
CA PRO A 100 -6.58 20.84 8.32
C PRO A 100 -6.22 21.57 9.62
N ASP A 101 -6.67 22.82 9.77
CA ASP A 101 -6.40 23.60 10.98
C ASP A 101 -6.84 22.87 12.25
N GLY A 102 -5.96 22.86 13.25
CA GLY A 102 -6.16 22.14 14.51
C GLY A 102 -5.93 20.62 14.44
N ARG A 103 -5.59 20.08 13.27
CA ARG A 103 -5.28 18.66 13.06
C ARG A 103 -3.82 18.41 12.72
N GLU A 104 -3.43 17.14 12.79
CA GLU A 104 -2.16 16.57 12.36
C GLU A 104 -2.41 15.18 11.74
N TYR A 105 -1.46 14.69 10.95
CA TYR A 105 -1.45 13.31 10.51
C TYR A 105 -0.71 12.43 11.52
N LEU A 106 -1.38 11.40 12.02
CA LEU A 106 -0.73 10.28 12.72
C LEU A 106 -0.39 9.20 11.69
N VAL A 107 0.91 9.01 11.43
CA VAL A 107 1.41 7.97 10.53
C VAL A 107 1.81 6.75 11.35
N VAL A 108 1.23 5.61 11.04
CA VAL A 108 1.54 4.30 11.64
C VAL A 108 2.32 3.49 10.62
N VAL A 109 3.57 3.13 10.95
CA VAL A 109 4.43 2.28 10.12
C VAL A 109 4.26 0.84 10.57
N LEU A 110 3.93 -0.05 9.63
CA LEU A 110 3.69 -1.45 9.92
C LEU A 110 4.30 -2.37 8.86
N SER A 111 4.51 -3.62 9.26
CA SER A 111 5.04 -4.68 8.42
C SER A 111 4.15 -5.92 8.54
N VAL A 112 3.79 -6.49 7.40
CA VAL A 112 3.03 -7.74 7.29
C VAL A 112 3.90 -8.77 6.60
N LYS A 113 3.90 -10.00 7.10
CA LYS A 113 4.67 -11.11 6.55
C LYS A 113 3.76 -12.30 6.29
N ASN A 114 3.80 -12.84 5.07
CA ASN A 114 3.20 -14.13 4.80
C ASN A 114 4.12 -15.23 5.34
N ARG A 115 3.60 -15.98 6.31
CA ARG A 115 4.23 -17.11 6.99
C ARG A 115 3.62 -18.45 6.61
N GLY A 116 2.51 -18.46 5.89
CA GLY A 116 1.90 -19.63 5.28
C GLY A 116 2.60 -20.04 3.98
N ASP A 117 2.14 -21.16 3.43
CA ASP A 117 2.67 -21.74 2.20
C ASP A 117 1.80 -21.40 0.97
N GLU A 118 0.69 -20.69 1.19
CA GLU A 118 -0.22 -20.17 0.16
C GLU A 118 -0.09 -18.65 0.05
N ALA A 119 -0.47 -18.10 -1.10
CA ALA A 119 -0.49 -16.66 -1.29
C ALA A 119 -1.72 -16.05 -0.58
N ILE A 120 -1.57 -14.84 -0.03
CA ILE A 120 -2.63 -14.12 0.66
C ILE A 120 -3.05 -12.95 -0.23
N GLU A 121 -4.32 -12.88 -0.62
CA GLU A 121 -4.85 -11.72 -1.32
C GLU A 121 -5.09 -10.57 -0.32
N MET A 122 -4.44 -9.44 -0.56
CA MET A 122 -4.58 -8.22 0.24
C MET A 122 -5.71 -7.36 -0.36
N GLY A 123 -6.94 -7.89 -0.39
CA GLY A 123 -8.04 -7.29 -1.14
C GLY A 123 -8.74 -6.10 -0.47
N ASP A 124 -8.62 -5.93 0.85
CA ASP A 124 -9.35 -4.87 1.55
C ASP A 124 -8.56 -4.26 2.73
N LEU A 125 -7.56 -3.45 2.36
CA LEU A 125 -6.77 -2.67 3.31
C LEU A 125 -7.56 -1.47 3.90
N ASN A 126 -8.87 -1.37 3.69
CA ASN A 126 -9.72 -0.40 4.40
C ASN A 126 -9.99 -0.80 5.86
N ALA A 127 -9.57 -2.00 6.24
CA ALA A 127 -9.72 -2.54 7.58
C ALA A 127 -8.88 -1.84 8.69
N PHE A 128 -8.12 -0.80 8.35
CA PHE A 128 -7.35 -0.02 9.32
C PHE A 128 -8.20 1.05 9.99
N ARG A 129 -8.34 0.95 11.31
CA ARG A 129 -9.09 1.92 12.13
C ARG A 129 -8.22 2.47 13.25
N LEU A 130 -8.50 3.70 13.65
CA LEU A 130 -7.87 4.33 14.81
C LEU A 130 -8.93 4.86 15.76
N THR A 131 -8.96 4.36 16.98
CA THR A 131 -9.85 4.86 18.04
C THR A 131 -9.04 5.69 19.03
N ASP A 132 -9.53 6.85 19.45
CA ASP A 132 -8.92 7.67 20.51
C ASP A 132 -9.55 7.43 21.89
N SER A 133 -9.03 8.11 22.92
CA SER A 133 -9.54 8.05 24.30
C SER A 133 -11.03 8.40 24.44
N ASP A 134 -11.57 9.18 23.50
CA ASP A 134 -12.96 9.64 23.52
C ASP A 134 -13.88 8.62 22.82
N GLY A 135 -13.33 7.49 22.36
CA GLY A 135 -14.05 6.47 21.60
C GLY A 135 -14.30 6.85 20.14
N THR A 136 -13.70 7.94 19.66
CA THR A 136 -13.87 8.38 18.28
C THR A 136 -13.02 7.53 17.35
N THR A 137 -13.67 6.69 16.54
CA THR A 137 -13.03 5.91 15.48
C THR A 137 -12.81 6.75 14.24
N ARG A 138 -11.62 6.62 13.64
CA ARG A 138 -11.20 7.31 12.43
C ARG A 138 -10.77 6.30 11.39
N GLU A 139 -11.09 6.62 10.15
CA GLU A 139 -10.65 5.87 8.97
C GLU A 139 -9.31 6.41 8.49
N ARG A 140 -8.59 5.57 7.74
CA ARG A 140 -7.34 5.96 7.08
C ARG A 140 -7.59 7.10 6.09
N VAL A 141 -6.59 7.94 5.92
CA VAL A 141 -6.57 8.94 4.86
C VAL A 141 -5.93 8.31 3.62
N ASP A 142 -6.66 8.36 2.51
CA ASP A 142 -6.09 8.03 1.21
C ASP A 142 -5.17 9.15 0.76
N LEU A 143 -3.89 8.94 1.05
CA LEU A 143 -2.85 9.79 0.52
C LEU A 143 -2.55 9.30 -0.89
N VAL A 144 -2.53 10.20 -1.87
CA VAL A 144 -1.98 9.88 -3.18
C VAL A 144 -0.47 9.96 -3.04
N THR A 145 0.15 8.93 -2.47
CA THR A 145 1.60 8.94 -2.31
C THR A 145 2.24 8.32 -3.55
N GLN A 146 3.06 9.12 -4.24
CA GLN A 146 4.00 8.62 -5.26
C GLN A 146 5.09 7.71 -4.64
N THR A 147 5.07 7.51 -3.32
CA THR A 147 6.17 6.93 -2.54
C THR A 147 6.19 5.41 -2.52
N GLY A 148 5.23 4.74 -3.16
CA GLY A 148 5.12 3.27 -3.20
C GLY A 148 4.92 2.58 -1.84
N SER A 149 5.02 3.31 -0.73
CA SER A 149 5.12 2.76 0.63
C SER A 149 3.78 2.74 1.39
N GLN A 150 2.67 3.11 0.76
CA GLN A 150 1.36 2.81 1.32
C GLN A 150 1.00 1.37 0.98
N PHE A 151 0.34 0.71 1.93
CA PHE A 151 -0.23 -0.60 1.67
C PHE A 151 -1.24 -0.46 0.53
N THR A 152 -0.99 -1.16 -0.57
CA THR A 152 -1.89 -1.28 -1.72
C THR A 152 -2.42 -2.69 -1.81
N GLU A 153 -3.53 -2.83 -2.54
CA GLU A 153 -4.06 -4.13 -2.91
C GLU A 153 -3.01 -4.96 -3.69
N GLY A 154 -3.18 -6.27 -3.66
CA GLY A 154 -2.36 -7.21 -4.42
C GLY A 154 -2.14 -8.52 -3.69
N LEU A 155 -1.28 -9.37 -4.26
CA LEU A 155 -0.97 -10.67 -3.68
C LEU A 155 0.23 -10.60 -2.74
N LEU A 156 0.23 -11.26 -1.59
CA LEU A 156 1.39 -11.45 -0.72
C LEU A 156 1.82 -12.92 -0.75
N VAL A 157 2.94 -13.24 -1.40
CA VAL A 157 3.35 -14.64 -1.64
C VAL A 157 4.10 -15.25 -0.45
N PRO A 158 4.20 -16.59 -0.33
CA PRO A 158 4.87 -17.26 0.77
C PRO A 158 6.27 -16.71 1.10
N GLY A 159 6.46 -16.32 2.36
CA GLY A 159 7.73 -15.77 2.86
C GLY A 159 8.00 -14.31 2.52
N GLU A 160 7.13 -13.67 1.73
CA GLU A 160 7.20 -12.25 1.44
C GLU A 160 6.88 -11.42 2.70
N THR A 161 7.55 -10.28 2.79
CA THR A 161 7.23 -9.24 3.75
C THR A 161 6.88 -8.00 2.94
N ILE A 162 5.84 -7.29 3.35
CA ILE A 162 5.54 -5.96 2.85
C ILE A 162 5.58 -4.99 4.03
N ARG A 163 6.23 -3.86 3.84
CA ARG A 163 6.39 -2.82 4.85
C ARG A 163 5.90 -1.51 4.28
N GLY A 164 5.05 -0.83 5.04
CA GLY A 164 4.47 0.42 4.59
C GLY A 164 3.93 1.24 5.75
N PHE A 165 3.06 2.18 5.41
CA PHE A 165 2.40 3.01 6.41
C PHE A 165 0.94 3.26 6.07
N VAL A 166 0.20 3.59 7.12
CA VAL A 166 -1.16 4.15 7.06
C VAL A 166 -1.17 5.48 7.81
N ALA A 167 -2.05 6.39 7.42
CA ALA A 167 -2.14 7.72 8.02
C ALA A 167 -3.56 8.03 8.45
N PHE A 168 -3.70 8.76 9.54
CA PHE A 168 -4.98 9.20 10.09
C PHE A 168 -4.94 10.71 10.37
N GLU A 169 -6.04 11.41 10.13
CA GLU A 169 -6.20 12.79 10.60
C GLU A 169 -6.66 12.82 12.05
N VAL A 170 -5.81 13.31 12.94
CA VAL A 170 -6.10 13.38 14.37
C VAL A 170 -6.07 14.83 14.87
N ALA A 171 -6.85 15.13 15.91
CA ALA A 171 -6.73 16.41 16.60
C ALA A 171 -5.36 16.50 17.29
N ARG A 172 -4.74 17.69 17.32
CA ARG A 172 -3.42 17.87 17.97
C ARG A 172 -3.40 17.41 19.43
N ALA A 173 -4.51 17.57 20.13
CA ALA A 173 -4.65 17.22 21.53
C ALA A 173 -5.13 15.78 21.78
N SER A 174 -5.40 14.98 20.74
CA SER A 174 -5.89 13.61 20.95
C SER A 174 -4.77 12.68 21.47
N THR A 175 -5.20 11.74 22.30
CA THR A 175 -4.40 10.72 23.00
C THR A 175 -5.25 9.46 23.18
N GLY A 176 -4.73 8.45 23.87
CA GLY A 176 -5.37 7.16 24.13
C GLY A 176 -5.60 6.34 22.86
N TRP A 177 -4.64 6.34 21.94
CA TRP A 177 -4.87 5.76 20.62
C TRP A 177 -4.73 4.25 20.57
N THR A 178 -5.78 3.59 20.08
CA THR A 178 -5.77 2.19 19.72
C THR A 178 -5.89 2.05 18.20
N PHE A 179 -4.88 1.43 17.58
CA PHE A 179 -4.90 1.07 16.18
C PHE A 179 -5.46 -0.35 16.02
N VAL A 180 -6.50 -0.48 15.22
CA VAL A 180 -7.17 -1.76 14.97
C VAL A 180 -7.00 -2.13 13.51
N VAL A 181 -6.65 -3.40 13.28
CA VAL A 181 -6.62 -4.01 11.95
C VAL A 181 -7.59 -5.17 11.94
N ASP A 182 -8.63 -5.08 11.13
CA ASP A 182 -9.49 -6.22 10.82
C ASP A 182 -8.79 -7.05 9.72
N ILE A 183 -8.46 -8.29 10.04
CA ILE A 183 -7.75 -9.21 9.15
C ILE A 183 -8.71 -10.29 8.62
N GLU A 184 -9.98 -10.25 9.01
CA GLU A 184 -11.08 -11.07 8.43
C GLU A 184 -11.19 -10.96 6.89
N SER A 185 -10.66 -9.88 6.29
CA SER A 185 -10.58 -9.75 4.82
C SER A 185 -9.46 -10.59 4.19
N LEU A 186 -8.51 -11.07 5.00
CA LEU A 186 -7.46 -11.99 4.59
C LEU A 186 -7.88 -13.39 5.06
N GLU A 187 -7.84 -14.39 4.19
CA GLU A 187 -8.14 -15.79 4.52
C GLU A 187 -7.08 -16.39 5.48
N THR A 188 -7.05 -15.91 6.72
CA THR A 188 -6.01 -16.19 7.71
C THR A 188 -6.61 -16.53 9.07
N ASP A 189 -5.80 -17.13 9.94
CA ASP A 189 -6.13 -17.48 11.32
C ASP A 189 -6.13 -16.27 12.29
N LEU A 190 -6.19 -15.06 11.75
CA LEU A 190 -6.15 -13.82 12.52
C LEU A 190 -7.32 -12.94 12.11
N GLU A 191 -8.29 -12.74 13.01
CA GLU A 191 -9.48 -11.95 12.70
C GLU A 191 -9.25 -10.45 12.94
N ARG A 192 -8.57 -10.11 14.04
CA ARG A 192 -8.35 -8.71 14.44
C ARG A 192 -7.08 -8.57 15.28
N VAL A 193 -6.37 -7.46 15.08
CA VAL A 193 -5.27 -7.03 15.96
C VAL A 193 -5.58 -5.64 16.50
N SER A 194 -5.50 -5.47 17.82
CA SER A 194 -5.52 -4.15 18.46
C SER A 194 -4.12 -3.80 18.96
N VAL A 195 -3.66 -2.60 18.66
CA VAL A 195 -2.36 -2.07 19.06
C VAL A 195 -2.54 -0.78 19.85
N ASP A 196 -2.15 -0.78 21.12
CA ASP A 196 -2.03 0.44 21.92
C ASP A 196 -0.81 1.24 21.43
N LEU A 197 -1.07 2.43 20.90
CA LEU A 197 -0.05 3.31 20.33
C LEU A 197 0.56 4.28 21.35
N ASP A 198 -0.03 4.43 22.54
CA ASP A 198 0.43 5.33 23.59
C ASP A 198 1.16 4.60 24.73
N ALA A 199 1.00 3.27 24.82
CA ALA A 199 1.82 2.45 25.70
C ALA A 199 3.32 2.55 25.35
N ASP A 200 4.16 2.32 26.36
CA ASP A 200 5.63 2.32 26.18
C ASP A 200 6.02 1.31 25.09
N PRO A 201 6.65 1.77 23.98
CA PRO A 201 6.96 0.90 22.86
C PRO A 201 7.99 -0.14 23.30
N GLN A 202 7.70 -1.40 22.97
CA GLN A 202 8.70 -2.45 23.08
C GLN A 202 9.74 -2.25 21.99
N GLN A 203 11.01 -2.52 22.31
CA GLN A 203 12.00 -2.63 21.25
C GLN A 203 11.69 -3.92 20.50
N PRO A 204 11.43 -3.88 19.18
CA PRO A 204 11.23 -5.12 18.44
C PRO A 204 12.53 -5.92 18.48
N ASP A 205 12.50 -7.09 19.11
CA ASP A 205 13.66 -8.01 19.17
C ASP A 205 14.20 -8.35 17.76
N ALA A 206 13.31 -8.32 16.76
CA ALA A 206 13.66 -8.36 15.35
C ALA A 206 12.51 -7.82 14.48
N LEU A 207 12.86 -7.00 13.50
CA LEU A 207 11.95 -6.54 12.44
C LEU A 207 11.76 -7.66 11.42
N PHE A 208 10.62 -7.70 10.73
CA PHE A 208 10.42 -8.66 9.65
C PHE A 208 11.42 -8.41 8.51
N ARG A 209 11.94 -9.51 7.97
CA ARG A 209 12.80 -9.56 6.80
C ARG A 209 12.14 -10.42 5.75
N GLN A 210 12.34 -10.03 4.51
CA GLN A 210 11.90 -10.79 3.35
C GLN A 210 12.69 -12.10 3.27
N SER A 211 11.97 -13.20 3.10
CA SER A 211 12.54 -14.54 3.00
C SER A 211 11.64 -15.35 2.09
N LEU A 212 11.65 -15.02 0.80
CA LEU A 212 10.77 -15.60 -0.21
C LEU A 212 10.90 -17.13 -0.22
N ARG A 213 9.76 -17.81 -0.19
CA ARG A 213 9.65 -19.28 -0.29
C ARG A 213 8.96 -19.71 -1.59
N VAL A 214 8.97 -18.80 -2.56
CA VAL A 214 8.53 -19.03 -3.93
C VAL A 214 9.75 -19.01 -4.85
N PRO A 215 9.65 -19.55 -6.08
CA PRO A 215 10.69 -19.36 -7.09
C PRO A 215 10.98 -17.87 -7.29
N VAL A 216 12.26 -17.51 -7.21
CA VAL A 216 12.76 -16.17 -7.53
C VAL A 216 13.53 -16.29 -8.84
N ASN A 217 13.10 -15.54 -9.84
CA ASN A 217 13.64 -15.57 -11.19
C ASN A 217 14.90 -14.69 -11.28
N GLU A 218 15.78 -15.01 -12.22
CA GLU A 218 16.95 -14.21 -12.55
C GLU A 218 16.63 -13.19 -13.64
N VAL A 219 17.43 -12.13 -13.74
CA VAL A 219 17.35 -11.19 -14.86
C VAL A 219 17.56 -11.95 -16.17
N GLY A 220 16.66 -11.76 -17.14
CA GLY A 220 16.59 -12.50 -18.40
C GLY A 220 15.51 -13.59 -18.42
N ASP A 221 15.04 -14.07 -17.27
CA ASP A 221 13.97 -15.07 -17.21
C ASP A 221 12.61 -14.48 -17.59
N SER A 222 11.82 -15.27 -18.31
CA SER A 222 10.44 -14.97 -18.68
C SER A 222 9.45 -15.78 -17.85
N VAL A 223 8.35 -15.15 -17.43
CA VAL A 223 7.24 -15.83 -16.76
C VAL A 223 5.94 -15.55 -17.48
N THR A 224 5.21 -16.62 -17.82
CA THR A 224 3.88 -16.54 -18.46
C THR A 224 2.76 -16.83 -17.45
N ALA A 225 1.74 -15.97 -17.42
CA ALA A 225 0.50 -16.15 -16.68
C ALA A 225 -0.64 -15.34 -17.31
N ALA A 226 -1.88 -15.85 -17.26
CA ALA A 226 -3.03 -15.22 -17.92
C ALA A 226 -2.74 -14.81 -19.38
N ASP A 227 -2.05 -15.66 -20.14
CA ASP A 227 -1.60 -15.40 -21.52
C ASP A 227 -0.79 -14.10 -21.71
N LEU A 228 -0.18 -13.58 -20.65
CA LEU A 228 0.82 -12.52 -20.69
C LEU A 228 2.18 -13.12 -20.35
N THR A 229 3.21 -12.76 -21.10
CA THR A 229 4.60 -13.15 -20.78
C THR A 229 5.37 -11.92 -20.35
N VAL A 230 5.88 -11.93 -19.12
CA VAL A 230 6.67 -10.84 -18.56
C VAL A 230 8.13 -11.28 -18.49
N THR A 231 9.02 -10.42 -18.97
CA THR A 231 10.48 -10.61 -18.90
C THR A 231 11.10 -9.36 -18.32
N VAL A 232 12.15 -9.53 -17.50
CA VAL A 232 13.03 -8.44 -17.08
C VAL A 232 14.39 -8.66 -17.76
N PRO A 233 14.62 -8.15 -19.00
CA PRO A 233 15.78 -8.54 -19.79
C PRO A 233 17.10 -8.01 -19.22
N GLU A 234 17.08 -6.82 -18.64
CA GLU A 234 18.25 -6.15 -18.11
C GLU A 234 17.89 -5.20 -16.97
N VAL A 235 18.90 -4.86 -16.17
CA VAL A 235 18.80 -3.85 -15.12
C VAL A 235 20.03 -2.96 -15.23
N ARG A 236 19.81 -1.66 -15.40
CA ARG A 236 20.90 -0.68 -15.35
C ARG A 236 20.74 0.27 -14.18
N THR A 237 21.83 0.96 -13.86
CA THR A 237 21.82 2.03 -12.85
C THR A 237 22.45 3.30 -13.36
N ALA A 238 22.02 4.41 -12.78
CA ALA A 238 22.50 5.73 -13.15
C ALA A 238 22.39 6.71 -11.99
N ASP A 239 23.39 7.57 -11.84
CA ASP A 239 23.32 8.71 -10.90
C ASP A 239 22.41 9.83 -11.42
N SER A 240 22.14 9.83 -12.74
CA SER A 240 21.31 10.83 -13.40
C SER A 240 20.57 10.27 -14.62
N VAL A 241 19.36 10.77 -14.85
CA VAL A 241 18.57 10.49 -16.05
C VAL A 241 17.99 11.81 -16.56
N GLY A 242 18.30 12.16 -17.81
CA GLY A 242 17.96 13.46 -18.36
C GLY A 242 18.55 14.59 -17.51
N ARG A 243 17.69 15.39 -16.89
CA ARG A 243 18.06 16.50 -15.99
C ARG A 243 17.93 16.15 -14.51
N SER A 244 17.36 14.98 -14.18
CA SER A 244 17.22 14.50 -12.81
C SER A 244 18.51 13.86 -12.30
N ARG A 245 18.79 14.06 -11.00
CA ARG A 245 19.89 13.40 -10.28
C ARG A 245 19.32 12.68 -9.05
N ALA A 246 19.82 11.49 -8.74
CA ALA A 246 19.32 10.67 -7.65
C ALA A 246 19.55 11.30 -6.26
N GLY A 247 20.60 12.11 -6.11
CA GLY A 247 20.98 12.73 -4.83
C GLY A 247 22.13 11.99 -4.15
N GLU A 248 22.58 12.49 -3.00
CA GLU A 248 23.70 11.91 -2.27
C GLU A 248 23.31 10.55 -1.65
N GLY A 249 24.10 9.51 -1.95
CA GLY A 249 23.88 8.15 -1.42
C GLY A 249 22.72 7.40 -2.07
N GLN A 250 22.17 7.90 -3.17
CA GLN A 250 21.09 7.28 -3.93
C GLN A 250 21.49 7.10 -5.39
N GLU A 251 20.84 6.17 -6.08
CA GLU A 251 20.97 5.93 -7.51
C GLU A 251 19.60 5.61 -8.12
N PHE A 252 19.46 5.78 -9.43
CA PHE A 252 18.31 5.25 -10.16
C PHE A 252 18.56 3.79 -10.53
N LEU A 253 17.66 2.90 -10.13
CA LEU A 253 17.57 1.53 -10.62
C LEU A 253 16.53 1.47 -11.74
N LEU A 254 16.94 0.99 -12.91
CA LEU A 254 16.15 1.04 -14.14
C LEU A 254 16.08 -0.37 -14.73
N PRO A 255 15.23 -1.26 -14.20
CA PRO A 255 14.86 -2.50 -14.88
C PRO A 255 14.16 -2.18 -16.20
N THR A 256 14.61 -2.81 -17.28
CA THR A 256 13.83 -2.92 -18.52
C THR A 256 12.81 -4.03 -18.32
N VAL A 257 11.55 -3.77 -18.63
CA VAL A 257 10.46 -4.74 -18.54
C VAL A 257 9.81 -4.86 -19.90
N ARG A 258 9.61 -6.10 -20.33
CA ARG A 258 8.89 -6.46 -21.54
C ARG A 258 7.65 -7.27 -21.17
N VAL A 259 6.51 -6.91 -21.73
CA VAL A 259 5.25 -7.66 -21.61
C VAL A 259 4.74 -8.00 -23.00
N ASP A 260 4.73 -9.28 -23.34
CA ASP A 260 4.15 -9.82 -24.57
C ASP A 260 2.69 -10.25 -24.31
N ASN A 261 1.76 -9.79 -25.14
CA ASN A 261 0.35 -10.14 -25.03
C ASN A 261 0.00 -11.34 -25.92
N GLY A 262 -0.10 -12.52 -25.31
CA GLY A 262 -0.55 -13.75 -25.95
C GLY A 262 -2.07 -13.95 -25.95
N LYS A 263 -2.85 -13.02 -25.39
CA LYS A 263 -4.31 -13.06 -25.42
C LYS A 263 -4.84 -12.83 -26.83
N ASP A 264 -6.08 -13.25 -27.07
CA ASP A 264 -6.86 -12.94 -28.27
C ASP A 264 -7.54 -11.55 -28.21
N ARG A 265 -7.33 -10.80 -27.13
CA ARG A 265 -7.88 -9.47 -26.87
C ARG A 265 -6.80 -8.52 -26.34
N THR A 266 -7.07 -7.21 -26.45
CA THR A 266 -6.20 -6.17 -25.90
C THR A 266 -5.99 -6.37 -24.40
N ALA A 267 -4.73 -6.36 -23.96
CA ALA A 267 -4.37 -6.38 -22.55
C ALA A 267 -4.26 -4.93 -22.03
N TYR A 268 -4.95 -4.65 -20.93
CA TYR A 268 -4.88 -3.38 -20.23
C TYR A 268 -3.91 -3.55 -19.06
N LEU A 269 -2.78 -2.86 -19.12
CA LEU A 269 -1.74 -2.91 -18.09
C LEU A 269 -1.73 -1.61 -17.29
N GLY A 270 -1.33 -1.70 -16.03
CA GLY A 270 -1.22 -0.55 -15.13
C GLY A 270 0.05 -0.64 -14.30
N LEU A 271 1.07 0.13 -14.67
CA LEU A 271 2.41 0.05 -14.08
C LEU A 271 2.37 0.17 -12.55
N THR A 272 1.64 1.15 -12.03
CA THR A 272 1.59 1.46 -10.59
C THR A 272 0.83 0.42 -9.77
N GLY A 273 -0.06 -0.36 -10.39
CA GLY A 273 -0.83 -1.41 -9.72
C GLY A 273 -0.24 -2.81 -9.91
N GLN A 274 0.53 -3.02 -10.97
CA GLN A 274 1.05 -4.35 -11.32
C GLN A 274 2.54 -4.52 -10.99
N THR A 275 3.29 -3.45 -10.71
CA THR A 275 4.73 -3.58 -10.45
C THR A 275 5.13 -3.07 -9.08
N LEU A 276 6.09 -3.76 -8.46
CA LEU A 276 6.61 -3.38 -7.15
C LEU A 276 8.09 -3.72 -7.05
N LEU A 277 8.92 -2.76 -6.65
CA LEU A 277 10.30 -3.01 -6.27
C LEU A 277 10.43 -2.99 -4.75
N THR A 278 10.94 -4.06 -4.14
CA THR A 278 11.12 -4.18 -2.69
C THR A 278 12.58 -4.46 -2.31
N GLY A 279 12.99 -3.93 -1.16
CA GLY A 279 14.28 -4.25 -0.54
C GLY A 279 14.20 -5.40 0.48
N PRO A 280 15.27 -5.68 1.25
CA PRO A 280 15.36 -6.85 2.15
C PRO A 280 14.34 -6.90 3.29
N ARG A 281 13.64 -5.78 3.54
CA ARG A 281 12.61 -5.67 4.58
C ARG A 281 11.21 -5.55 3.99
N GLY A 282 11.05 -5.83 2.69
CA GLY A 282 9.77 -5.65 2.02
C GLY A 282 9.35 -4.20 1.87
N THR A 283 10.28 -3.24 2.00
CA THR A 283 9.97 -1.82 1.84
C THR A 283 9.90 -1.51 0.34
N PRO A 284 8.73 -1.06 -0.16
CA PRO A 284 8.60 -0.60 -1.53
C PRO A 284 9.55 0.56 -1.82
N GLN A 285 10.10 0.56 -3.03
CA GLN A 285 10.88 1.67 -3.56
C GLN A 285 9.97 2.54 -4.41
N ALA A 286 10.14 3.86 -4.31
CA ALA A 286 9.31 4.81 -5.03
C ALA A 286 9.64 4.80 -6.53
N LEU A 287 8.59 4.75 -7.36
CA LEU A 287 8.68 5.06 -8.79
C LEU A 287 8.92 6.56 -8.95
N ASP A 288 9.99 6.96 -9.65
CA ASP A 288 10.26 8.37 -9.92
C ASP A 288 9.54 8.80 -11.21
N LEU A 289 8.32 9.31 -11.06
CA LEU A 289 7.51 9.80 -12.18
C LEU A 289 8.14 10.99 -12.93
N GLY A 290 9.01 11.76 -12.26
CA GLY A 290 9.74 12.86 -12.90
C GLY A 290 10.81 12.33 -13.85
N VAL A 291 11.50 11.26 -13.45
CA VAL A 291 12.44 10.53 -14.30
C VAL A 291 11.72 9.75 -15.40
N GLN A 292 10.58 9.12 -15.08
CA GLN A 292 9.74 8.40 -16.03
C GLN A 292 9.43 9.25 -17.27
N GLN A 293 9.10 10.53 -17.08
CA GLN A 293 8.79 11.47 -18.16
C GLN A 293 10.00 11.92 -18.99
N GLN A 294 11.22 11.63 -18.52
CA GLN A 294 12.48 12.03 -19.16
C GLN A 294 13.20 10.86 -19.85
N LEU A 295 12.74 9.63 -19.65
CA LEU A 295 13.28 8.44 -20.29
C LEU A 295 12.77 8.34 -21.73
N ASP A 296 13.68 8.22 -22.70
CA ASP A 296 13.34 8.02 -24.11
C ASP A 296 12.65 6.66 -24.35
N GLY A 297 12.96 5.66 -23.52
CA GLY A 297 12.41 4.29 -23.56
C GLY A 297 11.64 3.93 -22.30
N ALA A 298 10.89 4.86 -21.72
CA ALA A 298 10.13 4.60 -20.48
C ALA A 298 9.00 3.59 -20.70
N PHE A 299 8.82 2.64 -19.77
CA PHE A 299 7.68 1.73 -19.80
C PHE A 299 6.37 2.53 -19.62
N PRO A 300 5.41 2.52 -20.55
CA PRO A 300 4.21 3.35 -20.41
C PRO A 300 3.46 3.09 -19.10
N LEU A 301 2.85 4.12 -18.50
CA LEU A 301 2.17 3.96 -17.21
C LEU A 301 0.90 3.08 -17.31
N ASN A 302 0.16 3.22 -18.41
CA ASN A 302 -1.08 2.46 -18.66
C ASN A 302 -1.16 2.02 -20.13
N PRO A 303 -0.28 1.12 -20.59
CA PRO A 303 -0.29 0.68 -21.98
C PRO A 303 -1.47 -0.26 -22.24
N ASN A 304 -2.07 -0.08 -23.42
CA ASN A 304 -2.92 -1.08 -24.04
C ASN A 304 -2.06 -1.86 -25.02
N VAL A 305 -1.98 -3.18 -24.84
CA VAL A 305 -1.18 -4.06 -25.69
C VAL A 305 -2.12 -4.89 -26.55
N GLU A 306 -2.10 -4.69 -27.86
CA GLU A 306 -2.96 -5.46 -28.77
C GLU A 306 -2.58 -6.95 -28.80
N PRO A 307 -3.48 -7.85 -29.26
CA PRO A 307 -3.17 -9.28 -29.40
C PRO A 307 -1.91 -9.52 -30.24
N GLY A 308 -0.99 -10.33 -29.72
CA GLY A 308 0.28 -10.68 -30.40
C GLY A 308 1.34 -9.58 -30.38
N GLU A 309 1.03 -8.39 -29.85
CA GLU A 309 1.98 -7.30 -29.69
C GLU A 309 2.69 -7.38 -28.34
N HIS A 310 3.67 -6.49 -28.14
CA HIS A 310 4.38 -6.32 -26.88
C HIS A 310 4.55 -4.85 -26.53
N VAL A 311 4.77 -4.60 -25.25
CA VAL A 311 5.24 -3.32 -24.75
C VAL A 311 6.55 -3.54 -23.98
N GLU A 312 7.49 -2.64 -24.15
CA GLU A 312 8.80 -2.72 -23.51
C GLU A 312 9.27 -1.33 -23.09
N GLY A 313 9.98 -1.26 -21.97
CA GLY A 313 10.61 -0.03 -21.53
C GLY A 313 11.15 -0.11 -20.11
N GLU A 314 11.78 0.96 -19.68
CA GLU A 314 12.43 1.09 -18.38
C GLU A 314 11.49 1.67 -17.32
N ILE A 315 11.64 1.18 -16.09
CA ILE A 315 10.89 1.68 -14.92
C ILE A 315 11.91 2.27 -13.92
N PRO A 316 11.92 3.59 -13.67
CA PRO A 316 12.87 4.25 -12.78
C PRO A 316 12.44 4.17 -11.32
N TYR A 317 13.22 3.46 -10.52
CA TYR A 317 13.12 3.49 -9.07
C TYR A 317 14.29 4.28 -8.47
N LEU A 318 14.01 5.09 -7.45
CA LEU A 318 15.05 5.72 -6.65
C LEU A 318 15.40 4.80 -5.47
N VAL A 319 16.65 4.35 -5.39
CA VAL A 319 17.13 3.41 -4.36
C VAL A 319 18.40 3.92 -3.69
N ASP A 320 18.71 3.41 -2.50
CA ASP A 320 20.01 3.66 -1.87
C ASP A 320 21.14 3.02 -2.70
N THR A 321 22.27 3.72 -2.85
CA THR A 321 23.41 3.21 -3.62
C THR A 321 23.90 1.87 -3.08
N GLY A 322 23.96 0.85 -3.94
CA GLY A 322 24.40 -0.50 -3.57
C GLY A 322 23.39 -1.28 -2.71
N ALA A 323 22.13 -0.83 -2.63
CA ALA A 323 21.07 -1.60 -1.98
C ALA A 323 20.95 -3.00 -2.61
N SER A 324 21.02 -4.02 -1.77
CA SER A 324 20.85 -5.43 -2.13
C SER A 324 20.39 -6.23 -0.89
N PRO A 325 19.55 -7.28 -1.07
CA PRO A 325 18.89 -7.65 -2.31
C PRO A 325 17.78 -6.67 -2.71
N LEU A 326 17.49 -6.60 -4.01
CA LEU A 326 16.33 -5.89 -4.56
C LEU A 326 15.48 -6.85 -5.39
N TYR A 327 14.17 -6.88 -5.10
CA TYR A 327 13.21 -7.78 -5.73
C TYR A 327 12.18 -6.99 -6.52
N PHE A 328 12.09 -7.25 -7.82
CA PHE A 328 11.01 -6.72 -8.67
C PHE A 328 9.90 -7.76 -8.78
N ALA A 329 8.67 -7.35 -8.55
CA ALA A 329 7.50 -8.20 -8.67
C ALA A 329 6.56 -7.67 -9.76
N PHE A 330 5.91 -8.58 -10.48
CA PHE A 330 4.81 -8.28 -11.39
C PHE A 330 3.56 -9.03 -10.92
N ASP A 331 2.45 -8.34 -10.66
CA ASP A 331 1.21 -8.92 -10.17
C ASP A 331 0.20 -9.11 -11.31
N PHE A 332 -0.16 -10.37 -11.59
CA PHE A 332 -1.13 -10.73 -12.64
C PHE A 332 -2.59 -10.75 -12.17
N THR A 333 -2.89 -10.43 -10.91
CA THR A 333 -4.26 -10.49 -10.35
C THR A 333 -5.25 -9.65 -11.17
N THR A 334 -4.89 -8.40 -11.48
CA THR A 334 -5.67 -7.52 -12.36
C THR A 334 -5.82 -8.04 -13.80
N SER A 335 -4.99 -9.00 -14.21
CA SER A 335 -5.07 -9.68 -15.50
C SER A 335 -5.86 -11.00 -15.44
N GLY A 336 -6.38 -11.38 -14.26
CA GLY A 336 -7.17 -12.59 -14.03
C GLY A 336 -6.37 -13.82 -13.63
N ALA A 337 -5.14 -13.68 -13.14
CA ALA A 337 -4.38 -14.80 -12.58
C ALA A 337 -3.88 -14.50 -11.17
N GLU A 338 -4.05 -15.45 -10.26
CA GLU A 338 -3.54 -15.44 -8.89
C GLU A 338 -2.03 -15.76 -8.86
N ARG A 339 -1.23 -14.94 -9.54
CA ARG A 339 0.21 -15.16 -9.66
C ARG A 339 0.97 -13.85 -9.59
N LYS A 340 2.04 -13.86 -8.80
CA LYS A 340 2.99 -12.76 -8.69
C LYS A 340 4.43 -13.27 -8.80
N PRO A 341 5.00 -13.40 -10.02
CA PRO A 341 6.42 -13.68 -10.15
C PRO A 341 7.28 -12.58 -9.55
N ILE A 342 8.46 -12.99 -9.09
CA ILE A 342 9.46 -12.11 -8.49
C ILE A 342 10.80 -12.37 -9.17
N TRP A 343 11.51 -11.31 -9.53
CA TRP A 343 12.88 -11.31 -10.05
C TRP A 343 13.81 -10.71 -9.00
N GLN A 344 14.97 -11.34 -8.78
CA GLN A 344 16.04 -10.71 -8.03
C GLN A 344 16.90 -9.87 -8.97
N LEU A 345 16.86 -8.54 -8.79
CA LEU A 345 17.61 -7.61 -9.63
C LEU A 345 19.04 -7.39 -9.15
N ARG A 346 19.30 -7.59 -7.85
CA ARG A 346 20.57 -7.39 -7.16
C ARG A 346 20.70 -8.25 -5.91
#